data_AF-A0A8D0F188-F1
#
_entry.id   AF-A0A8D0F188-F1
#
_cell.length_a   1.000
_cell.length_b   1.000
_cell.length_c   1.000
_cell.angle_alpha   90.00
_cell.angle_beta   90.00
_cell.angle_gamma   90.00
#
_symmetry.space_group_name_H-M   'P 1'
#
loop_
_entity.id
_entity.type
_entity.pdbx_description
1 polymer ?
#
loop_
_entity_poly.entity_id
_entity_poly.type
_entity_poly.pdbx_seq_one_letter_code
_entity_poly.pdbx_strand_id
1 'polypeptide(L)'
;MSTHARHICYFFDYAALSMYSLGSALAYSAYVFPAEWLNSPFHRCYVPVAVLNSVVSTSLSCYSRFLEAERPRFSKASRTLAFVYPYLFDSIPLFYRVRTACLHSTKTFHTAFAFLTCFIFASHLPERLAPGHFDYIGHSHQVFHVCGIIGTHFQMEAITMDMAERHDQLLPPSLLPSSLQTLGAMGIGMAVSLAVIGLCSVSLRFMPEPLQREKPHGY
;
A
#
# COMPACT_ATOMS: atom_id res chain seq x y z
N MET A 1 -11.56 -0.75 23.71
CA MET A 1 -10.67 0.26 23.08
C MET A 1 -11.43 1.58 22.97
N SER A 2 -10.82 2.72 23.32
CA SER A 2 -11.49 4.03 23.18
C SER A 2 -11.63 4.45 21.72
N THR A 3 -12.59 5.32 21.42
CA THR A 3 -12.81 5.90 20.07
C THR A 3 -11.56 6.63 19.56
N HIS A 4 -10.88 7.35 20.46
CA HIS A 4 -9.63 8.05 20.17
C HIS A 4 -8.50 7.08 19.80
N ALA A 5 -8.28 6.03 20.58
CA ALA A 5 -7.26 5.03 20.28
C ALA A 5 -7.52 4.34 18.93
N ARG A 6 -8.79 4.06 18.61
CA ARG A 6 -9.19 3.51 17.31
C ARG A 6 -8.76 4.37 16.13
N HIS A 7 -8.93 5.69 16.22
CA HIS A 7 -8.55 6.61 15.14
C HIS A 7 -7.02 6.71 14.99
N ILE A 8 -6.28 6.68 16.10
CA ILE A 8 -4.81 6.63 16.05
C ILE A 8 -4.33 5.34 15.37
N CYS A 9 -4.83 4.18 15.80
CA CYS A 9 -4.49 2.90 15.17
C CYS A 9 -4.83 2.88 13.67
N TYR A 10 -5.97 3.48 13.30
CA TYR A 10 -6.34 3.66 11.90
C TYR A 10 -5.31 4.49 11.12
N PHE A 11 -4.79 5.59 11.68
CA PHE A 11 -3.77 6.39 11.01
C PHE A 11 -2.46 5.61 10.82
N PHE A 12 -2.04 4.85 11.83
CA PHE A 12 -0.85 4.00 11.74
C PHE A 12 -1.00 2.87 10.71
N ASP A 13 -2.18 2.25 10.62
CA ASP A 13 -2.46 1.19 9.64
C ASP A 13 -2.25 1.68 8.19
N TYR A 14 -2.85 2.83 7.85
CA TYR A 14 -2.70 3.40 6.51
C TYR A 14 -1.31 3.98 6.23
N ALA A 15 -0.63 4.51 7.25
CA ALA A 15 0.76 4.92 7.11
C ALA A 15 1.71 3.72 6.92
N ALA A 16 1.43 2.58 7.58
CA ALA A 16 2.21 1.37 7.37
C ALA A 16 2.04 0.85 5.93
N LEU A 17 0.82 0.92 5.38
CA LEU A 17 0.54 0.54 3.99
C LEU A 17 1.27 1.44 2.98
N SER A 18 1.33 2.75 3.22
CA SER A 18 2.07 3.68 2.34
C SER A 18 3.59 3.50 2.45
N MET A 19 4.11 3.14 3.63
CA MET A 19 5.52 2.77 3.82
C MET A 19 5.86 1.44 3.16
N TYR A 20 4.96 0.46 3.18
CA TYR A 20 5.12 -0.80 2.45
C TYR A 20 5.22 -0.56 0.93
N SER A 21 4.38 0.34 0.38
CA SER A 21 4.45 0.76 -1.03
C SER A 21 5.82 1.37 -1.35
N LEU A 22 6.28 2.32 -0.52
CA LEU A 22 7.59 2.96 -0.69
C LEU A 22 8.75 1.95 -0.64
N GLY A 23 8.71 1.00 0.31
CA GLY A 23 9.71 -0.07 0.41
C GLY A 23 9.71 -0.97 -0.83
N SER A 24 8.52 -1.30 -1.35
CA SER A 24 8.35 -2.06 -2.60
C SER A 24 8.95 -1.30 -3.79
N ALA A 25 8.67 0.00 -3.91
CA ALA A 25 9.22 0.84 -4.96
C ALA A 25 10.76 0.87 -4.91
N LEU A 26 11.35 1.05 -3.73
CA LEU A 26 12.81 1.03 -3.57
C LEU A 26 13.42 -0.31 -4.01
N ALA A 27 12.84 -1.42 -3.58
CA ALA A 27 13.29 -2.75 -3.99
C ALA A 27 13.15 -2.97 -5.51
N TYR A 28 12.04 -2.50 -6.10
CA TYR A 28 11.82 -2.61 -7.54
C TYR A 28 12.78 -1.74 -8.35
N SER A 29 13.07 -0.52 -7.89
CA SER A 29 14.07 0.36 -8.49
C SER A 29 15.45 -0.28 -8.50
N ALA A 30 15.82 -0.99 -7.43
CA ALA A 30 17.13 -1.61 -7.31
C ALA A 30 17.27 -2.90 -8.14
N TYR A 31 16.25 -3.78 -8.13
CA TYR A 31 16.41 -5.16 -8.61
C TYR A 31 15.49 -5.54 -9.77
N VAL A 32 14.32 -4.91 -9.87
CA VAL A 32 13.27 -5.33 -10.82
C VAL A 32 13.29 -4.52 -12.11
N PHE A 33 13.78 -3.28 -12.09
CA PHE A 33 13.80 -2.42 -13.27
C PHE A 33 14.45 -3.10 -14.51
N PRO A 34 13.81 -3.06 -15.69
CA PRO A 34 14.40 -3.56 -16.93
C PRO A 34 15.73 -2.87 -17.25
N ALA A 35 16.70 -3.61 -17.78
CA ALA A 35 18.04 -3.08 -18.04
C ALA A 35 18.02 -1.90 -19.03
N GLU A 36 17.13 -1.99 -20.02
CA GLU A 36 16.87 -0.95 -21.03
C GLU A 36 16.30 0.36 -20.45
N TRP A 37 15.75 0.33 -19.22
CA TRP A 37 15.18 1.51 -18.57
C TRP A 37 16.10 2.12 -17.52
N LEU A 38 17.20 1.44 -17.17
CA LEU A 38 18.18 1.96 -16.24
C LEU A 38 18.73 3.30 -16.75
N ASN A 39 18.94 4.25 -15.84
CA ASN A 39 19.37 5.62 -16.12
C ASN A 39 18.45 6.48 -17.00
N SER A 40 17.29 5.97 -17.42
CA SER A 40 16.26 6.77 -18.10
C SER A 40 15.69 7.86 -17.17
N PRO A 41 15.04 8.91 -17.72
CA PRO A 41 14.34 9.90 -16.91
C PRO A 41 13.29 9.28 -15.98
N PHE A 42 12.60 8.24 -16.46
CA PHE A 42 11.62 7.49 -15.67
C PHE A 42 12.27 6.86 -14.44
N HIS A 43 13.39 6.14 -14.60
CA HIS A 43 14.11 5.53 -13.49
C HIS A 43 14.60 6.57 -12.46
N ARG A 44 15.11 7.72 -12.92
CA ARG A 44 15.59 8.80 -12.03
C ARG A 44 14.47 9.46 -11.22
N CYS A 45 13.28 9.61 -11.82
CA CYS A 45 12.12 10.21 -11.15
C CYS A 45 11.31 9.21 -10.32
N TYR A 46 11.52 7.91 -10.52
CA TYR A 46 10.70 6.86 -9.93
C TYR A 46 10.67 6.89 -8.39
N VAL A 47 11.84 6.89 -7.73
CA VAL A 47 11.92 6.94 -6.26
C VAL A 47 11.37 8.26 -5.69
N PRO A 48 11.73 9.46 -6.21
CA PRO A 48 11.11 10.71 -5.78
C PRO A 48 9.58 10.72 -5.88
N VAL A 49 9.02 10.17 -6.97
CA VAL A 49 7.57 10.05 -7.15
C VAL A 49 6.97 9.06 -6.16
N ALA A 50 7.63 7.93 -5.88
CA ALA A 50 7.19 6.97 -4.88
C ALA A 50 7.15 7.58 -3.46
N VAL A 51 8.14 8.41 -3.09
CA VAL A 51 8.13 9.17 -1.83
C VAL A 51 6.94 10.13 -1.78
N LEU A 52 6.71 10.91 -2.84
CA LEU A 52 5.57 11.81 -2.92
C LEU A 52 4.24 11.06 -2.82
N ASN A 53 4.10 9.95 -3.53
CA ASN A 53 2.93 9.08 -3.48
C ASN A 53 2.68 8.58 -2.07
N SER A 54 3.71 8.11 -1.35
CA SER A 54 3.60 7.65 0.03
C SER A 54 3.07 8.75 0.95
N VAL A 55 3.62 9.97 0.85
CA VAL A 55 3.17 11.14 1.62
C VAL A 55 1.72 11.52 1.32
N VAL A 56 1.35 11.59 0.03
CA VAL A 56 -0.02 11.87 -0.40
C VAL A 56 -0.97 10.79 0.11
N SER A 57 -0.57 9.53 0.08
CA SER A 57 -1.39 8.40 0.51
C SER A 57 -1.67 8.44 2.00
N THR A 58 -0.64 8.66 2.82
CA THR A 58 -0.79 8.84 4.28
C THR A 58 -1.69 10.04 4.59
N SER A 59 -1.46 11.17 3.92
CA SER A 59 -2.22 12.41 4.13
C SER A 59 -3.70 12.25 3.78
N LEU A 60 -4.00 11.72 2.59
CA LEU A 60 -5.38 11.49 2.15
C LEU A 60 -6.09 10.49 3.04
N SER A 61 -5.41 9.43 3.48
CA SER A 61 -6.01 8.38 4.32
C SER A 61 -6.28 8.87 5.75
N CYS A 62 -5.37 9.66 6.34
CA CYS A 62 -5.61 10.27 7.63
C CYS A 62 -6.73 11.33 7.53
N TYR A 63 -6.70 12.17 6.49
CA TYR A 63 -7.71 13.19 6.26
C TYR A 63 -9.10 12.59 5.97
N SER A 64 -9.17 11.43 5.32
CA SER A 64 -10.43 10.76 4.99
C SER A 64 -11.29 10.49 6.23
N ARG A 65 -10.67 10.32 7.41
CA ARG A 65 -11.37 10.09 8.67
C ARG A 65 -12.24 11.27 9.09
N PHE A 66 -11.80 12.49 8.82
CA PHE A 66 -12.53 13.72 9.12
C PHE A 66 -13.70 13.93 8.14
N LEU A 67 -13.50 13.58 6.87
CA LEU A 67 -14.54 13.68 5.84
C LEU A 67 -15.61 12.58 5.93
N GLU A 68 -15.33 11.47 6.61
CA GLU A 68 -16.19 10.30 6.58
C GLU A 68 -17.57 10.54 7.20
N ALA A 69 -17.68 11.47 8.16
CA ALA A 69 -18.95 11.84 8.78
C ALA A 69 -19.90 12.55 7.79
N GLU A 70 -19.37 13.46 6.97
CA GLU A 70 -20.17 14.25 6.03
C GLU A 70 -20.31 13.58 4.66
N ARG A 71 -19.23 12.95 4.16
CA ARG A 71 -19.13 12.41 2.80
C ARG A 71 -18.49 11.01 2.79
N PRO A 72 -19.20 9.97 3.26
CA PRO A 72 -18.64 8.63 3.43
C PRO A 72 -18.20 7.99 2.10
N ARG A 73 -18.91 8.22 1.00
CA ARG A 73 -18.54 7.69 -0.32
C ARG A 73 -17.25 8.30 -0.84
N PHE A 74 -17.09 9.61 -0.70
CA PHE A 74 -15.89 10.33 -1.13
C PHE A 74 -14.68 9.95 -0.29
N SER A 75 -14.84 9.84 1.04
CA SER A 75 -13.78 9.36 1.95
C SER A 75 -13.28 7.96 1.58
N LYS A 76 -14.21 7.03 1.29
CA LYS A 76 -13.84 5.68 0.83
C LYS A 76 -13.13 5.70 -0.52
N ALA A 77 -13.63 6.49 -1.48
CA ALA A 77 -13.04 6.60 -2.81
C ALA A 77 -11.64 7.21 -2.76
N SER A 78 -11.45 8.33 -2.04
CA SER A 78 -10.14 9.00 -1.91
C SER A 78 -9.10 8.08 -1.30
N ARG A 79 -9.46 7.33 -0.26
CA ARG A 79 -8.59 6.34 0.38
C ARG A 79 -8.26 5.17 -0.54
N THR A 80 -9.23 4.68 -1.31
CA THR A 80 -8.98 3.57 -2.25
C THR A 80 -8.04 4.03 -3.37
N LEU A 81 -8.31 5.20 -3.96
CA LEU A 81 -7.45 5.82 -4.98
C LEU A 81 -6.05 6.09 -4.45
N ALA A 82 -5.93 6.52 -3.20
CA ALA A 82 -4.66 6.76 -2.53
C ALA A 82 -3.75 5.53 -2.48
N PHE A 83 -4.25 4.29 -2.56
CA PHE A 83 -3.39 3.10 -2.59
C PHE A 83 -3.38 2.38 -3.94
N VAL A 84 -4.47 2.43 -4.70
CA VAL A 84 -4.51 1.84 -6.06
C VAL A 84 -3.54 2.55 -6.98
N TYR A 85 -3.49 3.89 -6.95
CA TYR A 85 -2.59 4.63 -7.83
C TYR A 85 -1.10 4.36 -7.55
N PRO A 86 -0.60 4.48 -6.29
CA PRO A 86 0.79 4.12 -6.00
C PRO A 86 1.11 2.67 -6.31
N TYR A 87 0.22 1.73 -6.02
CA TYR A 87 0.42 0.33 -6.37
C TYR A 87 0.64 0.14 -7.88
N LEU A 88 -0.21 0.75 -8.72
CA LEU A 88 -0.09 0.66 -10.17
C LEU A 88 1.22 1.31 -10.66
N PHE A 89 1.56 2.48 -10.11
CA PHE A 89 2.80 3.19 -10.44
C PHE A 89 4.04 2.38 -10.07
N ASP A 90 4.09 1.87 -8.83
CA ASP A 90 5.22 1.09 -8.32
C ASP A 90 5.35 -0.23 -9.09
N SER A 91 4.23 -0.80 -9.55
CA SER A 91 4.24 -2.08 -10.27
C SER A 91 4.55 -1.98 -11.77
N ILE A 92 4.76 -0.77 -12.34
CA ILE A 92 5.07 -0.59 -13.77
C ILE A 92 6.26 -1.47 -14.24
N PRO A 93 7.42 -1.47 -13.57
CA PRO A 93 8.57 -2.28 -14.00
C PRO A 93 8.31 -3.78 -13.85
N LEU A 94 7.57 -4.17 -12.81
CA LEU A 94 7.16 -5.54 -12.58
C LEU A 94 6.22 -6.03 -13.69
N PHE A 95 5.18 -5.28 -14.05
CA PHE A 95 4.25 -5.65 -15.11
C PHE A 95 4.94 -5.83 -16.46
N TYR A 96 5.94 -4.98 -16.75
CA TYR A 96 6.76 -5.16 -17.93
C TYR A 96 7.49 -6.52 -17.95
N ARG A 97 8.06 -6.94 -16.81
CA ARG A 97 8.75 -8.23 -16.68
C ARG A 97 7.81 -9.42 -16.61
N VAL A 98 6.61 -9.28 -16.05
CA VAL A 98 5.59 -10.35 -16.06
C VAL A 98 5.18 -10.70 -17.49
N ARG A 99 5.07 -9.70 -18.39
CA ARG A 99 4.74 -9.93 -19.80
C ARG A 99 5.75 -10.84 -20.51
N THR A 100 7.01 -10.81 -20.09
CA THR A 100 8.09 -11.64 -20.65
C THR A 100 8.41 -12.86 -19.78
N ALA A 101 7.74 -13.03 -18.64
CA ALA A 101 7.96 -14.13 -17.72
C ALA A 101 7.06 -15.34 -18.04
N CYS A 102 7.42 -16.50 -17.50
CA CYS A 102 6.60 -17.70 -17.56
C CYS A 102 5.31 -17.51 -16.74
N LEU A 103 4.21 -18.13 -17.19
CA LEU A 103 2.90 -18.10 -16.53
C LEU A 103 2.97 -18.57 -15.05
N HIS A 104 3.88 -19.48 -14.71
CA HIS A 104 4.04 -20.01 -13.35
C HIS A 104 5.23 -19.40 -12.61
N SER A 105 5.64 -18.17 -12.96
CA SER A 105 6.70 -17.47 -12.24
C SER A 105 6.19 -16.87 -10.92
N THR A 106 7.10 -16.68 -9.95
CA THR A 106 6.84 -15.96 -8.70
C THR A 106 6.25 -14.57 -8.92
N LYS A 107 6.68 -13.88 -9.98
CA LYS A 107 6.14 -12.57 -10.41
C LYS A 107 4.66 -12.66 -10.79
N THR A 108 4.28 -13.70 -11.55
CA THR A 108 2.88 -13.93 -11.93
C THR A 108 2.02 -14.25 -10.72
N PHE A 109 2.51 -15.08 -9.79
CA PHE A 109 1.80 -15.37 -8.53
C PHE A 109 1.62 -14.11 -7.69
N HIS A 110 2.65 -13.28 -7.51
CA HIS A 110 2.52 -12.01 -6.80
C HIS A 110 1.45 -11.10 -7.43
N THR A 111 1.46 -10.92 -8.76
CA THR A 111 0.45 -10.11 -9.46
C THR A 111 -0.96 -10.69 -9.31
N ALA A 112 -1.12 -12.01 -9.39
CA ALA A 112 -2.42 -12.67 -9.19
C ALA A 112 -2.95 -12.47 -7.76
N PHE A 113 -2.10 -12.64 -6.74
CA PHE A 113 -2.48 -12.42 -5.35
C PHE A 113 -2.76 -10.95 -5.04
N ALA A 114 -2.05 -10.01 -5.66
CA ALA A 114 -2.33 -8.58 -5.51
C ALA A 114 -3.68 -8.20 -6.13
N PHE A 115 -4.00 -8.73 -7.32
CA PHE A 115 -5.33 -8.58 -7.91
C PHE A 115 -6.41 -9.18 -7.02
N LEU A 116 -6.20 -10.40 -6.52
CA LEU A 116 -7.13 -11.08 -5.62
C LEU A 116 -7.35 -10.28 -4.33
N THR A 117 -6.29 -9.74 -3.75
CA THR A 117 -6.33 -8.88 -2.56
C THR A 117 -7.22 -7.66 -2.81
N CYS A 118 -7.01 -6.95 -3.94
CA CYS A 118 -7.84 -5.81 -4.33
C CYS A 118 -9.30 -6.21 -4.58
N PHE A 119 -9.53 -7.33 -5.27
CA PHE A 119 -10.86 -7.86 -5.57
C PHE A 119 -11.65 -8.18 -4.30
N ILE A 120 -11.04 -8.88 -3.34
CA ILE A 120 -11.67 -9.23 -2.07
C ILE A 120 -12.00 -7.97 -1.27
N PHE A 121 -11.06 -7.02 -1.20
CA PHE A 121 -11.26 -5.75 -0.52
C PHE A 121 -12.44 -4.94 -1.10
N ALA A 122 -12.55 -4.86 -2.43
CA ALA A 122 -13.57 -4.08 -3.11
C ALA A 122 -14.95 -4.77 -3.12
N SER A 123 -14.97 -6.10 -3.24
CA SER A 123 -16.22 -6.87 -3.39
C SER A 123 -16.92 -7.17 -2.07
N HIS A 124 -16.18 -7.23 -0.96
CA HIS A 124 -16.64 -7.67 0.36
C HIS A 124 -17.18 -9.11 0.36
N LEU A 125 -16.53 -9.98 -0.42
CA LEU A 125 -16.84 -11.41 -0.48
C LEU A 125 -15.97 -12.18 0.52
N PRO A 126 -16.51 -13.22 1.19
CA PRO A 126 -17.80 -13.87 0.93
C PRO A 126 -19.00 -13.35 1.77
N GLU A 127 -18.78 -12.50 2.79
CA GLU A 127 -19.83 -12.10 3.74
C GLU A 127 -21.02 -11.38 3.08
N ARG A 128 -20.81 -10.76 1.92
CA ARG A 128 -21.89 -10.16 1.13
C ARG A 128 -22.86 -11.20 0.54
N LEU A 129 -22.41 -12.44 0.33
CA LEU A 129 -23.24 -13.53 -0.21
C LEU A 129 -23.96 -14.32 0.89
N ALA A 130 -23.36 -14.44 2.09
CA ALA A 130 -23.99 -15.10 3.23
C ALA A 130 -23.79 -14.26 4.52
N PRO A 131 -24.63 -13.22 4.72
CA PRO A 131 -24.57 -12.39 5.93
C PRO A 131 -24.79 -13.23 7.19
N GLY A 132 -23.98 -13.02 8.23
CA GLY A 132 -24.05 -13.76 9.50
C GLY A 132 -23.24 -15.06 9.54
N HIS A 133 -22.73 -15.56 8.40
CA HIS A 133 -21.95 -16.80 8.35
C HIS A 133 -20.45 -16.59 8.54
N PHE A 134 -19.96 -15.38 8.25
CA PHE A 134 -18.53 -15.04 8.24
C PHE A 134 -18.15 -14.04 9.33
N ASP A 135 -18.98 -13.86 10.36
CA ASP A 135 -18.81 -12.79 11.35
C ASP A 135 -17.51 -12.90 12.17
N TYR A 136 -17.00 -14.12 12.36
CA TYR A 136 -15.78 -14.39 13.13
C TYR A 136 -14.60 -14.86 12.28
N ILE A 137 -14.84 -15.72 11.29
CA ILE A 137 -13.81 -16.37 10.48
C ILE A 137 -14.18 -16.24 9.01
N GLY A 138 -13.19 -15.89 8.18
CA GLY A 138 -13.31 -15.94 6.72
C GLY A 138 -14.02 -14.74 6.09
N HIS A 139 -14.31 -13.67 6.84
CA HIS A 139 -14.78 -12.43 6.21
C HIS A 139 -13.69 -11.80 5.33
N SER A 140 -14.11 -11.01 4.35
CA SER A 140 -13.26 -10.44 3.29
C SER A 140 -12.00 -9.78 3.83
N HIS A 141 -12.08 -9.04 4.93
CA HIS A 141 -10.92 -8.36 5.49
C HIS A 141 -9.86 -9.33 6.04
N GLN A 142 -10.25 -10.49 6.59
CA GLN A 142 -9.28 -11.53 6.97
C GLN A 142 -8.64 -12.16 5.73
N VAL A 143 -9.45 -12.50 4.74
CA VAL A 143 -8.95 -13.11 3.50
C VAL A 143 -8.05 -12.13 2.72
N PHE A 144 -8.39 -10.84 2.74
CA PHE A 144 -7.57 -9.74 2.23
C PHE A 144 -6.16 -9.76 2.84
N HIS A 145 -6.05 -9.85 4.18
CA HIS A 145 -4.76 -9.92 4.85
C HIS A 145 -3.98 -11.17 4.46
N VAL A 146 -4.62 -12.33 4.41
CA VAL A 146 -3.98 -13.59 4.02
C VAL A 146 -3.46 -13.51 2.58
N CYS A 147 -4.29 -13.07 1.63
CA CYS A 147 -3.88 -12.88 0.24
C CYS A 147 -2.75 -11.85 0.11
N GLY A 148 -2.80 -10.77 0.87
CA GLY A 148 -1.74 -9.75 0.93
C GLY A 148 -0.42 -10.35 1.38
N ILE A 149 -0.40 -11.09 2.49
CA ILE A 149 0.80 -11.75 3.03
C ILE A 149 1.39 -12.75 2.04
N ILE A 150 0.56 -13.61 1.43
CA ILE A 150 1.02 -14.57 0.42
C ILE A 150 1.56 -13.83 -0.83
N GLY A 151 0.87 -12.76 -1.25
CA GLY A 151 1.34 -11.89 -2.31
C GLY A 151 2.71 -11.29 -2.00
N THR A 152 2.92 -10.75 -0.80
CA THR A 152 4.22 -10.22 -0.34
C THR A 152 5.28 -11.31 -0.27
N HIS A 153 4.95 -12.54 0.12
CA HIS A 153 5.90 -13.66 0.11
C HIS A 153 6.44 -13.90 -1.32
N PHE A 154 5.56 -14.03 -2.31
CA PHE A 154 5.99 -14.17 -3.71
C PHE A 154 6.71 -12.93 -4.26
N GLN A 155 6.36 -11.74 -3.77
CA GLN A 155 7.07 -10.51 -4.09
C GLN A 155 8.53 -10.59 -3.64
N MET A 156 8.76 -10.96 -2.38
CA MET A 156 10.09 -11.07 -1.81
C MET A 156 10.90 -12.16 -2.51
N GLU A 157 10.29 -13.32 -2.77
CA GLU A 157 10.93 -14.39 -3.53
C GLU A 157 11.34 -13.93 -4.94
N ALA A 158 10.46 -13.23 -5.66
CA ALA A 158 10.77 -12.66 -6.97
C ALA A 158 11.91 -11.64 -6.92
N ILE A 159 11.92 -10.76 -5.91
CA ILE A 159 12.99 -9.77 -5.69
C ILE A 159 14.32 -10.47 -5.39
N THR A 160 14.33 -11.50 -4.53
CA THR A 160 15.54 -12.24 -4.19
C THR A 160 16.09 -12.99 -5.40
N MET A 161 15.23 -13.59 -6.22
CA MET A 161 15.64 -14.21 -7.49
C MET A 161 16.26 -13.18 -8.44
N ASP A 162 15.63 -12.02 -8.59
CA ASP A 162 16.13 -10.94 -9.45
C ASP A 162 17.45 -10.35 -8.96
N MET A 163 17.60 -10.21 -7.64
CA MET A 163 18.83 -9.79 -7.00
C MET A 163 19.96 -10.80 -7.24
N ALA A 164 19.68 -12.10 -7.13
CA ALA A 164 20.66 -13.16 -7.36
C ALA A 164 21.06 -13.27 -8.85
N GLU A 165 20.10 -13.25 -9.77
CA GLU A 165 20.33 -13.30 -11.21
C GLU A 165 21.19 -12.11 -11.69
N ARG A 166 20.97 -10.94 -11.09
CA ARG A 166 21.64 -9.70 -11.48
C ARG A 166 22.85 -9.36 -10.61
N HIS A 167 23.19 -10.19 -9.64
CA HIS A 167 24.33 -9.96 -8.76
C HIS A 167 25.61 -9.72 -9.57
N ASP A 168 25.82 -10.52 -10.62
CA ASP A 168 27.02 -10.41 -11.48
C ASP A 168 26.90 -9.33 -12.57
N GLN A 169 25.68 -8.89 -12.90
CA GLN A 169 25.42 -7.85 -13.91
C GLN A 169 25.36 -6.43 -13.33
N LEU A 170 25.01 -6.29 -12.04
CA LEU A 170 24.92 -5.02 -11.29
C LEU A 170 26.24 -4.63 -10.60
N LEU A 171 27.34 -5.34 -10.92
CA LEU A 171 28.68 -5.03 -10.44
C LEU A 171 29.17 -3.58 -10.67
N PRO A 172 28.70 -2.80 -11.67
CA PRO A 172 29.00 -1.38 -11.72
C PRO A 172 28.24 -0.62 -10.60
N PRO A 173 28.93 -0.02 -9.61
CA PRO A 173 28.30 0.69 -8.48
C PRO A 173 27.42 1.88 -8.88
N SER A 174 27.43 2.27 -10.16
CA SER A 174 26.69 3.40 -10.71
C SER A 174 25.22 3.09 -11.02
N LEU A 175 24.80 1.82 -10.99
CA LEU A 175 23.44 1.39 -11.40
C LEU A 175 22.49 1.12 -10.24
N LEU A 176 23.00 0.87 -9.03
CA LEU A 176 22.18 0.65 -7.83
C LEU A 176 21.87 1.97 -7.11
N PRO A 177 20.66 2.13 -6.54
CA PRO A 177 20.38 3.23 -5.64
C PRO A 177 21.41 3.26 -4.51
N SER A 178 21.97 4.43 -4.22
CA SER A 178 22.94 4.51 -3.13
C SER A 178 22.25 4.18 -1.80
N SER A 179 23.00 3.61 -0.84
CA SER A 179 22.49 3.34 0.51
C SER A 179 21.89 4.60 1.15
N LEU A 180 22.51 5.76 0.88
CA LEU A 180 22.01 7.07 1.29
C LEU A 180 20.66 7.44 0.65
N GLN A 181 20.47 7.18 -0.64
CA GLN A 181 19.18 7.42 -1.30
C GLN A 181 18.08 6.52 -0.74
N THR A 182 18.39 5.25 -0.49
CA THR A 182 17.42 4.28 0.05
C THR A 182 17.03 4.63 1.49
N LEU A 183 18.03 4.83 2.36
CA LEU A 183 17.80 5.20 3.77
C LEU A 183 17.17 6.59 3.88
N GLY A 184 17.59 7.52 3.03
CA GLY A 184 17.03 8.87 2.95
C GLY A 184 15.56 8.86 2.53
N ALA A 185 15.21 8.12 1.48
CA ALA A 185 13.82 8.00 1.03
C ALA A 185 12.91 7.38 2.12
N MET A 186 13.35 6.29 2.74
CA MET A 186 12.61 5.67 3.85
C MET A 186 12.51 6.59 5.07
N GLY A 187 13.61 7.27 5.42
CA GLY A 187 13.65 8.20 6.54
C GLY A 187 12.71 9.39 6.33
N ILE A 188 12.70 9.98 5.13
CA ILE A 188 11.78 11.07 4.76
C ILE A 188 10.33 10.57 4.80
N GLY A 189 10.03 9.43 4.17
CA GLY A 189 8.69 8.85 4.16
C GLY A 189 8.14 8.59 5.57
N MET A 190 8.99 8.03 6.44
CA MET A 190 8.63 7.75 7.83
C MET A 190 8.45 9.03 8.64
N ALA A 191 9.39 9.98 8.55
CA ALA A 191 9.31 11.25 9.29
C ALA A 191 8.06 12.06 8.91
N VAL A 192 7.77 12.18 7.61
CA VAL A 192 6.60 12.90 7.13
C VAL A 192 5.31 12.17 7.52
N SER A 193 5.28 10.84 7.41
CA SER A 193 4.10 10.06 7.84
C SER A 193 3.81 10.23 9.33
N LEU A 194 4.83 10.20 10.19
CA LEU A 194 4.68 10.46 11.62
C LEU A 194 4.21 11.88 11.91
N ALA A 195 4.71 12.88 11.16
CA ALA A 195 4.24 14.25 11.27
C ALA A 195 2.75 14.38 10.90
N VAL A 196 2.31 13.75 9.80
CA VAL A 196 0.90 13.70 9.39
C VAL A 196 0.04 13.03 10.47
N ILE A 197 0.45 11.87 10.98
CA ILE A 197 -0.26 11.18 12.07
C ILE A 197 -0.37 12.08 13.29
N GLY A 198 0.73 12.76 13.69
CA GLY A 198 0.75 13.67 14.83
C GLY A 198 -0.23 14.82 14.65
N LEU A 199 -0.21 15.48 13.49
CA LEU A 199 -1.12 16.57 13.14
C LEU A 199 -2.58 16.10 13.19
N CYS A 200 -2.91 15.01 12.50
CA CYS A 200 -4.27 14.46 12.50
C CYS A 200 -4.69 14.02 13.92
N SER A 201 -3.80 13.44 14.72
CA SER A 201 -4.10 13.03 16.09
C SER A 201 -4.40 14.22 17.00
N VAL A 202 -3.71 15.35 16.82
CA VAL A 202 -4.05 16.60 17.51
C VAL A 202 -5.39 17.14 17.03
N SER A 203 -5.65 17.13 15.72
CA SER A 203 -6.91 17.59 15.12
C SER A 203 -8.12 16.79 15.60
N LEU A 204 -7.97 15.50 15.94
CA LEU A 204 -9.05 14.68 16.50
C LEU A 204 -9.65 15.26 17.79
N ARG A 205 -8.86 15.99 18.60
CA ARG A 205 -9.35 16.60 19.84
C ARG A 205 -10.39 17.69 19.61
N PHE A 206 -10.39 18.26 18.41
CA PHE A 206 -11.31 19.33 18.01
C PHE A 206 -12.51 18.80 17.22
N MET A 207 -12.58 17.49 16.97
CA MET A 207 -13.76 16.89 16.36
C MET A 207 -14.92 16.84 17.36
N PRO A 208 -16.10 17.35 17.00
CA PRO A 208 -17.29 17.11 17.81
C PRO A 208 -17.62 15.62 17.84
N GLU A 209 -17.96 15.09 19.02
CA GLU A 209 -18.46 13.72 19.17
C GLU A 209 -19.65 13.54 18.22
N PRO A 210 -19.67 12.46 17.41
CA PRO A 210 -20.80 12.20 16.54
C PRO A 210 -22.05 12.03 17.42
N LEU A 211 -23.10 12.83 17.17
CA LEU A 211 -24.42 12.59 17.76
C LEU A 211 -24.74 11.11 17.59
N GLN A 212 -24.99 10.41 18.70
CA GLN A 212 -25.50 9.04 18.67
C GLN A 212 -26.74 9.06 17.77
N ARG A 213 -26.61 8.55 16.55
CA ARG A 213 -27.77 8.21 15.75
C ARG A 213 -28.46 7.09 16.52
N GLU A 214 -29.54 7.43 17.23
CA GLU A 214 -30.45 6.43 17.77
C GLU A 214 -30.71 5.42 16.65
N LYS A 215 -30.29 4.18 16.86
CA LYS A 215 -30.78 3.07 16.04
C LYS A 215 -32.30 3.10 16.26
N PRO A 216 -33.14 3.26 15.23
CA PRO A 216 -34.55 2.98 15.43
C PRO A 216 -34.64 1.53 15.87
N HIS A 217 -35.11 1.30 17.10
CA HIS A 217 -35.59 0.00 17.53
C HIS A 217 -36.81 -0.33 16.66
N GLY A 218 -36.55 -0.98 15.53
CA GLY A 218 -37.56 -1.63 14.73
C GLY A 218 -37.82 -3.02 15.30
N TYR A 219 -39.04 -3.20 15.78
CA TYR A 219 -39.66 -4.44 16.25
C TYR A 219 -39.55 -5.58 15.23
#